data_AF-A0AAQ0Q8K2-F1
#
_entry.id   AF-A0AAQ0Q8K2-F1
#
_cell.length_a   1.000
_cell.length_b   1.000
_cell.length_c   1.000
_cell.angle_alpha   90.00
_cell.angle_beta   90.00
_cell.angle_gamma   90.00
#
_symmetry.space_group_name_H-M   'P 1'
#
loop_
_entity.id
_entity.type
_entity.pdbx_description
1 polymer ?
#
loop_
_entity_poly.entity_id
_entity_poly.type
_entity_poly.pdbx_seq_one_letter_code
_entity_poly.pdbx_strand_id
1 'polypeptide(L)'
;MAMAKAKYNLVTTTRTTAGAESQYVNPLGSVETDGMEDVILAWCIIDYSNALMKKLRSEGYKVANVEDYQDFQWRKITLSDGTTMTITTQAA
;
A
#
# COMPACT_ATOMS: atom_id res chain seq x y z
N MET A 1 0.48 -23.36 -23.23
CA MET A 1 0.33 -21.89 -23.32
C MET A 1 1.12 -21.29 -22.17
N ALA A 2 2.04 -20.35 -22.44
CA ALA A 2 2.74 -19.66 -21.36
C ALA A 2 1.77 -18.66 -20.72
N MET A 3 1.63 -18.69 -19.39
CA MET A 3 0.84 -17.70 -18.66
C MET A 3 1.48 -16.33 -18.78
N ALA A 4 0.65 -15.29 -18.88
CA ALA A 4 1.13 -13.92 -18.92
C ALA A 4 1.67 -13.53 -17.54
N LYS A 5 2.88 -12.94 -17.52
CA LYS A 5 3.43 -12.31 -16.32
C LYS A 5 2.92 -10.88 -16.26
N ALA A 6 2.31 -10.49 -15.14
CA ALA A 6 1.96 -9.11 -14.86
C ALA A 6 3.00 -8.51 -13.90
N LYS A 7 3.42 -7.28 -14.13
CA LYS A 7 4.24 -6.52 -13.19
C LYS A 7 3.39 -5.49 -12.49
N TYR A 8 3.59 -5.36 -11.18
CA TYR A 8 2.85 -4.41 -10.35
C TYR A 8 3.81 -3.54 -9.55
N ASN A 9 3.39 -2.30 -9.32
CA ASN A 9 4.02 -1.37 -8.40
C ASN A 9 3.11 -1.18 -7.19
N LEU A 10 3.70 -1.16 -5.99
CA LEU A 10 3.05 -0.58 -4.81
C LEU A 10 3.18 0.93 -4.90
N VAL A 11 2.06 1.61 -4.70
CA VAL A 11 1.96 3.06 -4.72
C VAL A 11 1.46 3.53 -3.37
N THR A 12 2.26 4.36 -2.71
CA THR A 12 1.87 5.03 -1.46
C THR A 12 1.64 6.50 -1.74
N THR A 13 0.40 6.96 -1.59
CA THR A 13 0.05 8.38 -1.67
C THR A 13 -0.14 8.92 -0.26
N THR A 14 0.66 9.91 0.12
CA THR A 14 0.58 10.58 1.43
C THR A 14 0.01 11.97 1.23
N ARG A 15 -1.06 12.28 1.97
CA ARG A 15 -1.67 13.61 2.04
C ARG A 15 -1.54 14.15 3.47
N THR A 16 -0.83 15.26 3.62
CA THR A 16 -0.63 15.93 4.91
C THR A 16 -1.80 16.87 5.22
N THR A 17 -1.89 17.32 6.48
CA THR A 17 -2.91 18.31 6.89
C THR A 17 -2.75 19.68 6.24
N ALA A 18 -1.54 20.01 5.76
CA ALA A 18 -1.30 21.20 4.95
C ALA A 18 -1.83 21.07 3.50
N GLY A 19 -2.42 19.93 3.15
CA GLY A 19 -2.93 19.64 1.81
C GLY A 19 -1.85 19.20 0.81
N ALA A 20 -0.59 19.06 1.24
CA ALA A 20 0.48 18.60 0.37
C ALA A 20 0.34 17.11 0.09
N GLU A 21 0.45 16.73 -1.18
CA GLU A 21 0.43 15.34 -1.64
C GLU A 21 1.82 14.91 -2.10
N SER A 22 2.20 13.69 -1.72
CA SER A 22 3.39 13.02 -2.22
C SER A 22 3.07 11.58 -2.58
N GLN A 23 3.68 11.09 -3.65
CA GLN A 23 3.49 9.71 -4.12
C GLN A 23 4.85 9.01 -4.13
N TYR A 24 4.90 7.84 -3.53
CA TYR A 24 6.06 6.95 -3.55
C TYR A 24 5.71 5.65 -4.26
N VAL A 25 6.52 5.26 -5.23
CA VAL A 25 6.30 4.06 -6.05
C VAL A 25 7.41 3.07 -5.76
N ASN A 26 7.05 1.86 -5.36
CA ASN A 26 7.97 0.77 -5.11
C ASN A 26 7.59 -0.44 -5.97
N PRO A 27 8.46 -0.91 -6.88
CA PRO A 27 8.14 -2.07 -7.72
C PRO A 27 7.94 -3.31 -6.86
N LEU A 28 6.80 -4.00 -7.03
CA LEU A 28 6.45 -5.20 -6.28
C LEU A 28 6.96 -6.50 -6.93
N GLY A 29 7.62 -6.41 -8.09
CA GLY A 29 8.08 -7.57 -8.86
C GLY A 29 7.02 -8.06 -9.85
N SER A 30 7.23 -9.26 -10.40
CA SER A 30 6.28 -9.89 -11.33
C SER A 30 5.46 -10.97 -10.63
N VAL A 31 4.15 -10.95 -10.83
CA VAL A 31 3.23 -11.99 -10.36
C VAL A 31 2.80 -12.87 -11.54
N GLU A 32 2.81 -14.18 -11.34
CA GLU A 32 2.27 -15.20 -12.25
C GLU A 32 0.99 -15.76 -11.62
N THR A 33 -0.10 -15.89 -12.37
CA THR A 33 -1.38 -16.19 -11.73
C THR A 33 -2.41 -16.84 -12.65
N ASP A 34 -3.00 -17.92 -12.12
CA ASP A 34 -4.25 -18.57 -12.55
C ASP A 34 -5.41 -18.27 -11.56
N GLY A 35 -5.43 -17.07 -10.97
CA GLY A 35 -6.47 -16.62 -10.03
C GLY A 35 -6.02 -16.39 -8.59
N MET A 36 -4.72 -16.48 -8.28
CA MET A 36 -4.15 -16.11 -6.96
C MET A 36 -3.60 -14.67 -6.92
N GLU A 37 -3.74 -13.92 -8.02
CA GLU A 37 -3.28 -12.54 -8.15
C GLU A 37 -3.70 -11.65 -7.00
N ASP A 38 -5.01 -11.56 -6.76
CA ASP A 38 -5.59 -10.64 -5.79
C ASP A 38 -5.11 -10.95 -4.38
N VAL A 39 -4.94 -12.23 -4.04
CA VAL A 39 -4.45 -12.66 -2.73
C VAL A 39 -2.99 -12.24 -2.53
N ILE A 40 -2.15 -12.40 -3.56
CA ILE A 40 -0.74 -12.00 -3.52
C ILE A 40 -0.63 -10.47 -3.39
N LEU A 41 -1.37 -9.71 -4.20
CA LEU A 41 -1.36 -8.25 -4.17
C LEU A 41 -1.85 -7.71 -2.82
N ALA A 42 -2.93 -8.27 -2.28
CA ALA A 42 -3.45 -7.94 -0.96
C ALA A 42 -2.41 -8.20 0.14
N TRP A 43 -1.75 -9.36 0.11
CA TRP A 43 -0.70 -9.69 1.08
C TRP A 43 0.45 -8.67 1.05
N CYS A 44 0.87 -8.27 -0.15
CA CYS A 44 1.91 -7.27 -0.32
C CYS A 44 1.53 -5.88 0.21
N ILE A 45 0.28 -5.44 0.00
CA ILE A 45 -0.25 -4.21 0.59
C ILE A 45 -0.20 -4.29 2.12
N ILE A 46 -0.64 -5.41 2.70
CA ILE A 46 -0.65 -5.63 4.14
C ILE A 46 0.77 -5.60 4.73
N ASP A 47 1.70 -6.33 4.13
CA ASP A 47 3.08 -6.42 4.62
C ASP A 47 3.80 -5.07 4.57
N TYR A 48 3.71 -4.37 3.44
CA TYR A 48 4.27 -3.02 3.29
C TYR A 48 3.65 -2.04 4.30
N SER A 49 2.33 -2.10 4.49
CA SER A 49 1.64 -1.26 5.47
C SER A 49 2.14 -1.51 6.89
N ASN A 50 2.35 -2.78 7.27
CA ASN A 50 2.86 -3.14 8.58
C ASN A 50 4.30 -2.66 8.79
N ALA A 51 5.15 -2.78 7.78
CA ALA A 51 6.51 -2.25 7.82
C ALA A 51 6.52 -0.72 7.95
N LEU A 52 5.67 -0.04 7.17
CA LEU A 52 5.52 1.42 7.23
C LEU A 52 5.04 1.89 8.60
N MET A 53 4.02 1.24 9.18
CA MET A 53 3.52 1.59 10.52
C MET A 53 4.58 1.40 11.61
N LYS A 54 5.43 0.38 11.51
CA LYS A 54 6.57 0.19 12.42
C LYS A 54 7.59 1.34 12.29
N LYS A 55 7.90 1.73 11.06
CA LYS A 55 8.80 2.86 10.78
C LYS A 55 8.23 4.18 11.34
N LEU A 56 6.97 4.48 11.04
CA LEU A 56 6.28 5.67 11.55
C LEU A 56 6.30 5.73 13.08
N ARG A 57 6.05 4.60 13.76
CA ARG A 57 6.14 4.51 15.21
C ARG A 57 7.56 4.80 15.72
N SER A 58 8.59 4.28 15.05
CA SER A 58 9.99 4.54 15.43
C SER A 58 10.39 6.02 15.24
N GLU A 59 9.74 6.71 14.32
CA GLU A 59 9.92 8.15 14.06
C GLU A 59 9.05 9.04 14.98
N GLY A 60 8.25 8.45 15.87
CA GLY A 60 7.42 9.17 16.85
C GLY A 60 6.00 9.49 16.38
N TYR A 61 5.61 9.07 15.17
CA TYR A 61 4.24 9.19 14.69
C TYR A 61 3.32 8.16 15.36
N LYS A 62 2.07 8.56 15.58
CA LYS A 62 1.01 7.69 16.12
C LYS A 62 -0.02 7.41 15.03
N VAL A 63 -0.26 6.12 14.78
CA VAL A 63 -1.36 5.67 13.92
C VAL A 63 -2.66 5.76 14.71
N ALA A 64 -3.62 6.51 14.20
CA ALA A 64 -4.95 6.67 14.79
C ALA A 64 -5.94 5.62 14.25
N ASN A 65 -5.89 5.36 12.94
CA ASN A 65 -6.81 4.44 12.28
C ASN A 65 -6.15 3.71 11.11
N VAL A 66 -6.61 2.49 10.81
CA VAL A 66 -6.26 1.72 9.61
C VAL A 66 -7.54 1.16 9.03
N GLU A 67 -7.74 1.36 7.73
CA GLU A 67 -8.95 0.97 7.02
C GLU A 67 -8.59 0.18 5.76
N ASP A 68 -9.25 -0.97 5.60
CA ASP A 68 -9.13 -1.85 4.44
C ASP A 68 -10.32 -1.67 3.53
N TYR A 69 -10.06 -1.65 2.21
CA TYR A 69 -11.10 -1.40 1.22
C TYR A 69 -10.99 -2.37 0.05
N GLN A 70 -12.15 -2.65 -0.57
CA GLN A 70 -12.28 -3.47 -1.78
C GLN A 70 -11.45 -4.76 -1.72
N ASP A 71 -11.75 -5.63 -0.76
CA ASP A 71 -11.06 -6.93 -0.58
C ASP A 71 -9.53 -6.80 -0.47
N PHE A 72 -9.05 -5.77 0.22
CA PHE A 72 -7.63 -5.44 0.41
C PHE A 72 -6.88 -5.02 -0.87
N GLN A 73 -7.59 -4.58 -1.91
CA GLN A 73 -6.95 -3.93 -3.07
C GLN A 73 -6.29 -2.58 -2.73
N TRP A 74 -6.72 -1.96 -1.63
CA TRP A 74 -6.02 -0.82 -1.05
C TRP A 74 -6.27 -0.68 0.45
N ARG A 75 -5.32 -0.02 1.11
CA ARG A 75 -5.34 0.25 2.55
C ARG A 75 -5.08 1.71 2.82
N LYS A 76 -5.80 2.28 3.78
CA LYS A 76 -5.61 3.65 4.25
C LYS A 76 -5.14 3.64 5.70
N ILE A 77 -4.10 4.41 5.99
CA ILE A 77 -3.56 4.65 7.32
C ILE A 77 -3.77 6.12 7.65
N THR A 78 -4.39 6.41 8.79
CA THR A 78 -4.57 7.77 9.30
C THR A 78 -3.73 7.96 10.55
N LEU A 79 -2.91 9.00 10.55
CA LEU A 79 -2.07 9.39 11.69
C LEU A 79 -2.83 10.34 12.62
N SER A 80 -2.41 10.42 13.88
CA SER A 80 -3.04 11.26 14.90
C SER A 80 -2.95 12.76 14.62
N ASP A 81 -2.02 13.19 13.75
CA ASP A 81 -1.90 14.56 13.29
C ASP A 81 -2.87 14.90 12.15
N GLY A 82 -3.64 13.93 11.65
CA GLY A 82 -4.56 14.07 10.52
C GLY A 82 -3.95 13.72 9.16
N THR A 83 -2.66 13.40 9.08
CA THR A 83 -2.01 12.92 7.85
C THR A 83 -2.60 11.58 7.43
N THR A 84 -2.89 11.42 6.15
CA THR A 84 -3.44 10.18 5.57
C THR A 84 -2.48 9.59 4.56
N MET A 85 -2.32 8.26 4.59
CA MET A 85 -1.48 7.50 3.67
C MET A 85 -2.32 6.40 3.04
N THR A 86 -2.41 6.37 1.73
CA THR A 86 -3.14 5.36 0.96
C THR A 86 -2.14 4.49 0.21
N ILE A 87 -2.26 3.17 0.36
CA ILE A 87 -1.38 2.17 -0.26
C ILE A 87 -2.23 1.36 -1.24
N THR A 88 -1.86 1.39 -2.52
CA THR A 88 -2.54 0.71 -3.63
C THR A 88 -1.52 -0.06 -4.46
N THR A 89 -2.00 -0.95 -5.32
CA THR A 89 -1.19 -1.54 -6.41
C THR A 89 -1.60 -0.94 -7.76
N GLN A 90 -0.64 -0.78 -8.66
CA GLN A 90 -0.86 -0.33 -10.05
C GLN A 90 -0.06 -1.22 -11.00
N ALA A 91 -0.61 -1.52 -12.19
CA ALA A 91 0.16 -2.19 -13.23
C ALA A 91 1.40 -1.34 -13.59
N ALA A 92 2.55 -2.00 -13.72
CA ALA A 92 3.85 -1.36 -13.94
C ALA A 92 4.16 -1.09 -15.41
#